data_AF-A0A520CI15-F1
#
_entry.id   AF-A0A520CI15-F1
#
_cell.length_a   1.000
_cell.length_b   1.000
_cell.length_c   1.000
_cell.angle_alpha   90.00
_cell.angle_beta   90.00
_cell.angle_gamma   90.00
#
_symmetry.space_group_name_H-M   'P 1'
#
loop_
_entity.id
_entity.type
_entity.pdbx_description
1 polymer ?
#
loop_
_entity_poly.entity_id
_entity_poly.type
_entity_poly.pdbx_seq_one_letter_code
_entity_poly.pdbx_strand_id
1 'polypeptide(L)'
;MFLIGLTLVSCEREISGPVIDASVNLSFVNSKGEDLLDPKVTNAVTEENVDIYVLQDGSKTRLYQSNLDAAKFFKIRTDNGKNSFVMFFDITTANFKDNKITQYIR
;
A
#
# COMPACT_ATOMS: atom_id res chain seq x y z
N MET A 1 -2.03 -2.23 -53.24
CA MET A 1 -2.60 -3.26 -52.36
C MET A 1 -1.46 -3.94 -51.61
N PHE A 2 -1.07 -3.42 -50.44
CA PHE A 2 -0.19 -4.11 -49.49
C PHE A 2 -0.21 -3.34 -48.16
N LEU A 3 -1.04 -3.76 -47.20
CA LEU A 3 -0.96 -3.33 -45.80
C LEU A 3 -1.77 -4.30 -44.92
N ILE A 4 -1.37 -5.58 -44.90
CA ILE A 4 -1.94 -6.58 -43.99
C ILE A 4 -0.75 -7.38 -43.46
N GLY A 5 -0.53 -7.35 -42.14
CA GLY A 5 0.38 -8.30 -41.49
C GLY A 5 1.23 -7.77 -40.35
N LEU A 6 0.67 -7.01 -39.40
CA LEU A 6 1.26 -6.81 -38.07
C LEU A 6 0.20 -7.08 -37.00
N THR A 7 -0.40 -8.27 -37.05
CA THR A 7 -1.23 -8.79 -35.95
C THR A 7 -0.32 -9.37 -34.87
N LEU A 8 0.06 -8.50 -33.94
CA LEU A 8 0.06 -8.70 -32.50
C LEU A 8 0.23 -10.16 -32.03
N VAL A 9 1.48 -10.62 -31.94
CA VAL A 9 1.83 -11.69 -31.00
C VAL A 9 1.92 -11.02 -29.63
N SER A 10 0.76 -10.81 -28.98
CA SER A 10 0.73 -10.42 -27.57
C SER A 10 1.10 -11.66 -26.76
N CYS A 11 2.35 -11.72 -26.30
CA CYS A 11 2.83 -12.78 -25.44
C CYS A 11 2.39 -12.46 -24.02
N GLU A 12 1.14 -12.77 -23.67
CA GLU A 12 0.71 -12.78 -22.27
C GLU A 12 1.38 -13.96 -21.59
N ARG A 13 2.39 -13.68 -20.75
CA ARG A 13 2.97 -14.69 -19.89
C ARG A 13 2.00 -14.92 -18.74
N GLU A 14 1.53 -16.15 -18.60
CA GLU A 14 0.79 -16.55 -17.40
C GLU A 14 1.67 -16.33 -16.17
N ILE A 15 1.26 -15.40 -15.31
CA ILE A 15 1.87 -15.20 -14.01
C ILE A 15 1.37 -16.35 -13.14
N SER A 16 2.24 -17.32 -12.86
CA SER A 16 1.97 -18.44 -11.96
C SER A 16 2.88 -18.35 -10.73
N GLY A 17 2.33 -18.67 -9.57
CA GLY A 17 3.04 -18.60 -8.30
C GLY A 17 2.10 -18.30 -7.13
N PRO A 18 2.58 -18.45 -5.89
CA PRO A 18 1.81 -18.06 -4.71
C PRO A 18 1.62 -16.55 -4.67
N VAL A 19 0.40 -16.11 -4.34
CA VAL A 19 0.15 -14.71 -3.97
C VAL A 19 0.59 -14.52 -2.52
N ILE A 20 1.51 -13.59 -2.31
CA ILE A 20 1.93 -13.16 -0.97
C ILE A 20 1.34 -11.77 -0.77
N ASP A 21 0.38 -11.67 0.15
CA ASP A 21 -0.24 -10.42 0.55
C ASP A 21 -0.18 -10.28 2.07
N ALA A 22 0.21 -9.11 2.53
CA ALA A 22 0.22 -8.75 3.94
C ALA A 22 -0.13 -7.28 4.08
N SER A 23 -1.20 -7.04 4.84
CA SER A 23 -1.68 -5.71 5.15
C SER A 23 -2.23 -5.64 6.56
N VAL A 24 -2.32 -4.43 7.08
CA VAL A 24 -2.99 -4.13 8.36
C VAL A 24 -3.96 -2.98 8.16
N ASN A 25 -5.13 -3.10 8.79
CA ASN A 25 -6.15 -2.06 8.78
C ASN A 25 -6.16 -1.34 10.12
N LEU A 26 -5.95 -0.03 10.10
CA LEU A 26 -5.89 0.82 11.28
C LEU A 26 -7.09 1.79 11.29
N SER A 27 -7.62 2.03 12.48
CA SER A 27 -8.59 3.10 12.74
C SER A 27 -7.91 4.20 13.56
N PHE A 28 -8.08 5.45 13.15
CA PHE A 28 -7.56 6.59 13.90
C PHE A 28 -8.74 7.36 14.50
N VAL A 29 -8.79 7.40 15.83
CA VAL A 29 -9.80 8.16 16.57
C VAL A 29 -9.12 9.14 17.50
N ASN A 30 -9.67 10.35 17.61
CA ASN A 30 -9.16 11.33 18.57
C ASN A 30 -9.75 11.11 19.97
N SER A 31 -9.34 11.94 20.93
CA SER A 31 -9.83 11.85 22.33
C SER A 31 -11.32 12.13 22.51
N LYS A 32 -11.99 12.68 21.49
CA LYS A 32 -13.44 12.90 21.46
C LYS A 32 -14.21 11.76 20.79
N GLY A 33 -13.50 10.76 20.25
CA GLY A 33 -14.09 9.65 19.50
C GLY A 33 -14.42 9.96 18.04
N GLU A 34 -13.94 11.08 17.49
CA GLU A 34 -14.13 11.41 16.08
C GLU A 34 -13.18 10.58 15.20
N ASP A 35 -13.68 10.05 14.09
CA ASP A 35 -12.89 9.31 13.09
C ASP A 35 -11.99 10.28 12.32
N LEU A 36 -10.69 10.20 12.58
CA LEU A 36 -9.70 11.05 11.92
C LEU A 36 -9.48 10.66 10.45
N LEU A 37 -10.04 9.55 9.98
CA LEU A 37 -10.01 9.16 8.57
C LEU A 37 -11.24 9.67 7.78
N ASP A 38 -12.23 10.29 8.44
CA ASP A 38 -13.34 10.97 7.76
C ASP A 38 -12.85 12.34 7.24
N PRO A 39 -12.91 12.62 5.92
CA PRO A 39 -12.48 13.89 5.35
C PRO A 39 -13.27 15.10 5.85
N LYS A 40 -14.41 14.91 6.51
CA LYS A 40 -15.22 15.98 7.10
C LYS A 40 -14.70 16.42 8.48
N VAL A 41 -13.84 15.62 9.11
CA VAL A 41 -13.26 15.94 10.42
C VAL A 41 -12.10 16.93 10.25
N THR A 42 -12.02 17.91 11.16
CA THR A 42 -10.91 18.87 11.13
C THR A 42 -9.59 18.16 11.42
N ASN A 43 -8.57 18.45 10.60
CA ASN A 43 -7.28 17.75 10.62
C ASN A 43 -7.40 16.25 10.32
N ALA A 44 -8.30 15.89 9.40
CA ALA A 44 -8.37 14.54 8.88
C ALA A 44 -7.00 14.07 8.35
N VAL A 45 -6.69 12.82 8.64
CA VAL A 45 -5.56 12.07 8.10
C VAL A 45 -5.92 11.75 6.65
N THR A 46 -5.08 12.16 5.70
CA THR A 46 -5.30 11.98 4.26
C THR A 46 -4.08 11.35 3.58
N GLU A 47 -4.23 10.88 2.35
CA GLU A 47 -3.10 10.30 1.59
C GLU A 47 -2.02 11.35 1.28
N GLU A 48 -2.39 12.62 1.19
CA GLU A 48 -1.49 13.73 0.89
C GLU A 48 -0.64 14.13 2.11
N ASN A 49 -1.21 14.04 3.32
CA ASN A 49 -0.59 14.55 4.55
C ASN A 49 0.10 13.48 5.41
N VAL A 50 0.08 12.21 5.00
CA VAL A 50 0.78 11.10 5.68
C VAL A 50 1.93 10.57 4.84
N ASP A 51 3.01 10.20 5.53
CA ASP A 51 4.10 9.38 5.02
C ASP A 51 4.34 8.21 5.97
N ILE A 52 4.67 7.05 5.42
CA ILE A 52 5.03 5.86 6.20
C ILE A 52 6.54 5.75 6.30
N TYR A 53 7.02 5.52 7.52
CA TYR A 53 8.41 5.22 7.81
C TYR A 53 8.54 3.85 8.46
N VAL A 54 9.53 3.09 7.99
CA VAL A 54 9.90 1.80 8.56
C VAL A 54 11.28 1.88 9.18
N LEU A 55 11.54 1.04 10.18
CA LEU A 55 12.88 0.87 10.72
C LEU A 55 13.63 -0.21 9.91
N GLN A 56 14.70 0.19 9.24
CA GLN A 56 15.61 -0.69 8.50
C GLN A 56 17.02 -0.48 9.03
N ASP A 57 17.63 -1.54 9.58
CA ASP A 57 18.97 -1.51 10.17
C ASP A 57 19.18 -0.37 11.19
N GLY A 58 18.13 -0.08 11.98
CA GLY A 58 18.13 0.99 12.98
C GLY A 58 17.90 2.40 12.42
N SER A 59 17.81 2.56 11.10
CA SER A 59 17.50 3.83 10.44
C SER A 59 16.01 3.92 10.06
N LYS A 60 15.46 5.14 10.08
CA LYS A 60 14.10 5.40 9.58
C LYS A 60 14.15 5.59 8.06
N THR A 61 13.50 4.72 7.31
CA THR A 61 13.37 4.81 5.86
C THR A 61 11.93 5.14 5.48
N ARG A 62 11.73 6.16 4.64
CA ARG A 62 10.41 6.46 4.08
C ARG A 62 10.04 5.41 3.03
N LEU A 63 8.86 4.81 3.14
CA LEU A 63 8.33 3.95 2.10
C LEU A 63 7.70 4.79 0.98
N TYR A 64 8.28 4.72 -0.22
CA TYR A 64 7.73 5.36 -1.40
C TYR A 64 8.20 4.67 -2.69
N GLN A 65 7.27 4.27 -3.55
CA GLN A 65 7.54 3.74 -4.88
C GLN A 65 6.51 4.28 -5.88
N SER A 66 6.92 5.25 -6.71
CA SER A 66 6.01 5.97 -7.61
C SER A 66 5.37 5.12 -8.71
N ASN A 67 5.88 3.91 -8.93
CA ASN A 67 5.40 2.96 -9.93
C ASN A 67 4.35 1.98 -9.38
N LEU A 68 3.92 2.12 -8.13
CA LEU A 68 2.85 1.32 -7.52
C LEU A 68 1.53 2.10 -7.44
N ASP A 69 0.41 1.39 -7.52
CA ASP A 69 -0.94 1.95 -7.31
C ASP A 69 -1.09 2.60 -5.93
N ALA A 70 -0.44 2.02 -4.91
CA ALA A 70 -0.30 2.56 -3.57
C ALA A 70 1.16 3.01 -3.34
N ALA A 71 1.55 4.10 -3.98
CA ALA A 71 2.94 4.57 -3.96
C ALA A 71 3.52 4.81 -2.55
N LYS A 72 2.68 5.20 -1.58
CA LYS A 72 3.08 5.39 -0.19
C LYS A 72 2.88 4.15 0.70
N PHE A 73 2.59 2.99 0.11
CA PHE A 73 2.31 1.73 0.82
C PHE A 73 1.11 1.80 1.77
N PHE A 74 0.18 2.74 1.53
CA PHE A 74 -1.14 2.71 2.15
C PHE A 74 -2.21 3.33 1.27
N LYS A 75 -3.46 3.07 1.65
CA LYS A 75 -4.66 3.74 1.14
C LYS A 75 -5.65 4.00 2.26
N ILE A 76 -6.42 5.06 2.15
CA ILE A 76 -7.61 5.24 3.01
C ILE A 76 -8.80 4.67 2.24
N ARG A 77 -9.49 3.69 2.83
CA ARG A 77 -10.64 3.03 2.22
C ARG A 77 -11.87 3.18 3.10
N THR A 78 -13.00 3.46 2.46
CA THR A 78 -14.31 3.47 3.09
C THR A 78 -15.05 2.20 2.71
N ASP A 79 -15.45 1.41 3.69
CA ASP A 79 -16.31 0.25 3.51
C ASP A 79 -17.48 0.29 4.50
N ASN A 80 -18.71 0.15 4.01
CA ASN A 80 -19.94 0.23 4.80
C ASN A 80 -20.01 1.48 5.72
N GLY A 81 -19.51 2.63 5.23
CA GLY A 81 -19.50 3.89 5.98
C GLY A 81 -18.41 4.00 7.05
N LYS A 82 -17.52 3.00 7.16
CA LYS A 82 -16.37 3.02 8.08
C LYS A 82 -15.10 3.26 7.28
N ASN A 83 -14.32 4.25 7.70
CA ASN A 83 -13.02 4.52 7.11
C ASN A 83 -11.94 3.65 7.76
N SER A 84 -10.96 3.25 6.95
CA SER A 84 -9.85 2.43 7.39
C SER A 84 -8.58 2.87 6.67
N PHE A 85 -7.49 2.92 7.42
CA PHE A 85 -6.15 3.11 6.88
C PHE A 85 -5.59 1.72 6.59
N VAL A 86 -5.52 1.36 5.32
CA VAL A 86 -5.00 0.07 4.85
C VAL A 86 -3.53 0.25 4.54
N MET A 87 -2.66 -0.27 5.40
CA MET A 87 -1.21 -0.27 5.20
C MET A 87 -0.78 -1.59 4.55
N PHE A 88 -0.01 -1.50 3.47
CA PHE A 88 0.55 -2.64 2.74
C PHE A 88 2.01 -2.82 3.15
N PHE A 89 2.40 -4.07 3.40
CA PHE A 89 3.78 -4.35 3.80
C PHE A 89 4.69 -4.39 2.58
N ASP A 90 5.90 -3.87 2.74
CA ASP A 90 6.94 -4.00 1.71
C ASP A 90 7.48 -5.43 1.73
N ILE A 91 7.22 -6.20 0.67
CA ILE A 91 7.61 -7.61 0.52
C ILE A 91 8.95 -7.81 -0.19
N THR A 92 9.80 -6.78 -0.21
CA THR A 92 11.20 -6.92 -0.65
C THR A 92 11.94 -8.00 0.16
N THR A 93 13.02 -8.54 -0.40
CA THR A 93 13.86 -9.57 0.25
C THR A 93 14.46 -9.11 1.60
N ALA A 94 14.51 -7.80 1.86
CA ALA A 94 14.91 -7.25 3.14
C ALA A 94 13.89 -7.54 4.26
N ASN A 95 12.59 -7.53 3.93
CA ASN A 95 11.51 -7.71 4.90
C ASN A 95 10.85 -9.10 4.81
N PHE A 96 10.97 -9.79 3.67
CA PHE A 96 10.46 -11.14 3.45
C PHE A 96 11.59 -12.17 3.48
N LYS A 97 11.68 -12.94 4.56
CA LYS A 97 12.69 -13.98 4.76
C LYS A 97 12.08 -15.18 5.49
N ASP A 98 12.48 -16.40 5.10
CA ASP A 98 12.06 -17.65 5.73
C ASP A 98 10.51 -17.78 5.84
N ASN A 99 9.80 -17.39 4.77
CA ASN A 99 8.34 -17.32 4.69
C ASN A 99 7.68 -16.43 5.77
N LYS A 100 8.38 -15.40 6.23
CA LYS A 100 7.88 -14.42 7.20
C LYS A 100 8.12 -13.01 6.69
N ILE A 101 7.14 -12.14 6.92
CA ILE A 101 7.27 -10.70 6.67
C ILE A 101 7.47 -10.02 8.02
N THR A 102 8.56 -9.28 8.18
CA THR A 102 8.83 -8.50 9.39
C THR A 102 9.00 -7.04 9.01
N GLN A 103 8.15 -6.17 9.55
CA GLN A 103 8.22 -4.74 9.34
C GLN A 103 8.00 -4.00 10.67
N TYR A 104 8.94 -3.13 11.01
CA TYR A 104 8.87 -2.31 12.22
C TYR A 104 8.34 -0.93 11.84
N ILE A 105 7.16 -0.60 12.35
CA ILE A 105 6.49 0.68 12.14
C ILE A 105 6.79 1.57 13.34
N ARG A 106 7.21 2.83 13.12
CA ARG A 106 7.53 3.78 14.19
C ARG A 106 7.01 5.18 13.91
#